data_AF-A0A6H5JIX8-F1
#
_entry.id   AF-A0A6H5JIX8-F1
#
_cell.length_a   1.000
_cell.length_b   1.000
_cell.length_c   1.000
_cell.angle_alpha   90.00
_cell.angle_beta   90.00
_cell.angle_gamma   90.00
#
_symmetry.space_group_name_H-M   'P 1'
#
loop_
_entity.id
_entity.type
_entity.pdbx_description
1 polymer ?
#
loop_
_entity_poly.entity_id
_entity_poly.type
_entity_poly.pdbx_seq_one_letter_code
_entity_poly.pdbx_strand_id
1 'polypeptide(L)'
;MMSSWARSAAALALLPLRTTSFVAHMSTGSPLNVLGTPLKACSLPGGPTTGWRRDGYCSTDDNDRGQHCVCSEVTQEFLDYTKAQGNDLSTPLPHFPGLKAGDRWCLCSSRWLQAQRAGKAPLVVLDSTHEKAMEVVPLALLKEYSSEHASAAPSETEL
;
A
#
# COMPACT_ATOMS: atom_id res chain seq x y z
N MET A 1 35.77 -63.06 -46.02
CA MET A 1 34.34 -63.25 -45.75
C MET A 1 33.81 -61.99 -45.10
N MET A 2 32.68 -61.52 -45.62
CA MET A 2 32.05 -60.22 -45.39
C MET A 2 31.44 -60.12 -43.99
N SER A 3 31.46 -58.94 -43.35
CA SER A 3 30.37 -58.41 -42.49
C SER A 3 30.82 -57.08 -41.86
N SER A 4 30.41 -55.94 -42.39
CA SER A 4 29.12 -55.25 -42.17
C SER A 4 29.24 -54.22 -41.03
N TRP A 5 29.35 -52.95 -41.44
CA TRP A 5 29.19 -51.78 -40.59
C TRP A 5 27.71 -51.61 -40.21
N ALA A 6 27.39 -51.68 -38.92
CA ALA A 6 26.10 -51.24 -38.42
C ALA A 6 26.22 -49.78 -37.96
N ARG A 7 25.64 -48.85 -38.74
CA ARG A 7 25.46 -47.44 -38.34
C ARG A 7 24.22 -47.37 -37.44
N SER A 8 24.40 -47.07 -36.17
CA SER A 8 23.28 -46.73 -35.27
C SER A 8 22.70 -45.37 -35.66
N ALA A 9 21.46 -45.37 -36.13
CA ALA A 9 20.67 -44.15 -36.28
C ALA A 9 20.09 -43.76 -34.91
N ALA A 10 20.56 -42.65 -34.33
CA ALA A 10 19.93 -42.05 -33.17
C ALA A 10 18.63 -41.37 -33.61
N ALA A 11 17.49 -41.89 -33.15
CA ALA A 11 16.19 -41.28 -33.37
C ALA A 11 16.09 -39.99 -32.53
N LEU A 12 15.97 -38.85 -33.20
CA LEU A 12 15.69 -37.56 -32.59
C LEU A 12 14.24 -37.57 -32.05
N ALA A 13 14.06 -37.71 -30.74
CA ALA A 13 12.76 -37.57 -30.11
C ALA A 13 12.38 -36.09 -30.06
N LEU A 14 11.44 -35.68 -30.91
CA LEU A 14 10.79 -34.37 -30.85
C LEU A 14 9.90 -34.32 -29.60
N LEU A 15 10.39 -33.68 -28.55
CA LEU A 15 9.58 -33.33 -27.38
C LEU A 15 8.63 -32.19 -27.76
N PRO A 16 7.31 -32.30 -27.51
CA PRO A 16 6.40 -31.19 -27.75
C PRO A 16 6.72 -30.06 -26.77
N LEU A 17 6.95 -28.86 -27.33
CA LEU A 17 7.02 -27.62 -26.55
C LEU A 17 5.69 -27.46 -25.82
N ARG A 18 5.69 -27.73 -24.51
CA ARG A 18 4.60 -27.34 -23.62
C ARG A 18 4.57 -25.82 -23.58
N THR A 19 3.76 -25.21 -24.44
CA THR A 19 3.32 -23.83 -24.26
C THR A 19 2.50 -23.80 -22.99
N THR A 20 3.14 -23.53 -21.85
CA THR A 20 2.41 -23.09 -20.67
C THR A 20 1.83 -21.73 -21.02
N SER A 21 0.59 -21.73 -21.51
CA SER A 21 -0.18 -20.50 -21.67
C SER A 21 -0.31 -19.88 -20.28
N PHE A 22 0.53 -18.89 -20.00
CA PHE A 22 0.36 -18.03 -18.84
C PHE A 22 -0.83 -17.14 -19.15
N VAL A 23 -2.03 -17.62 -18.81
CA VAL A 23 -3.22 -16.77 -18.85
C VAL A 23 -3.02 -15.73 -17.75
N ALA A 24 -2.62 -14.52 -18.14
CA ALA A 24 -2.66 -13.36 -17.27
C ALA A 24 -4.13 -13.15 -16.89
N HIS A 25 -4.47 -13.48 -15.64
CA HIS A 25 -5.78 -13.20 -15.09
C HIS A 25 -5.92 -11.68 -15.00
N MET A 26 -6.68 -11.07 -15.92
CA MET A 26 -7.08 -9.68 -15.81
C MET A 26 -7.95 -9.56 -14.55
N SER A 27 -7.40 -8.96 -13.48
CA SER A 27 -8.15 -8.72 -12.25
C SER A 27 -9.25 -7.69 -12.52
N THR A 28 -10.49 -8.16 -12.63
CA THR A 28 -11.71 -7.34 -12.56
C THR A 28 -12.19 -7.16 -11.12
N GLY A 29 -11.31 -7.40 -10.13
CA GLY A 29 -11.62 -7.34 -8.71
C GLY A 29 -11.45 -5.94 -8.13
N SER A 30 -12.23 -5.62 -7.09
CA SER A 30 -12.05 -4.42 -6.28
C SER A 30 -10.60 -4.28 -5.80
N PRO A 31 -10.08 -3.04 -5.64
CA PRO A 31 -8.72 -2.82 -5.16
C PRO A 31 -8.43 -3.60 -3.87
N LEU A 32 -7.21 -4.11 -3.73
CA LEU A 32 -6.77 -4.86 -2.56
C LEU A 32 -5.97 -3.97 -1.60
N ASN A 33 -6.07 -4.28 -0.31
CA ASN A 33 -5.20 -3.71 0.72
C ASN A 33 -3.89 -4.51 0.84
N VAL A 34 -2.96 -3.98 1.62
CA VAL A 34 -1.64 -4.60 1.89
C VAL A 34 -1.69 -5.97 2.58
N LEU A 35 -2.88 -6.42 3.01
CA LEU A 35 -3.12 -7.76 3.57
C LEU A 35 -3.69 -8.73 2.53
N GLY A 36 -3.86 -8.30 1.27
CA GLY A 36 -4.40 -9.12 0.19
C GLY A 36 -5.92 -9.33 0.25
N THR A 37 -6.63 -8.49 1.01
CA THR A 37 -8.11 -8.51 1.13
C THR A 37 -8.71 -7.26 0.48
N PRO A 38 -10.03 -7.21 0.21
CA PRO A 38 -10.64 -6.01 -0.37
C PRO A 38 -10.35 -4.74 0.44
N LEU A 39 -10.03 -3.65 -0.25
CA LEU A 39 -9.70 -2.37 0.35
C LEU A 39 -10.91 -1.77 1.07
N LYS A 40 -10.75 -1.42 2.35
CA LYS A 40 -11.77 -0.72 3.14
C LYS A 40 -11.68 0.80 2.98
N ALA A 41 -12.75 1.49 3.34
CA ALA A 41 -12.80 2.94 3.35
C ALA A 41 -11.84 3.50 4.41
N CYS A 42 -11.07 4.51 4.04
CA CYS A 42 -10.17 5.21 4.97
C CYS A 42 -10.90 6.33 5.72
N SER A 43 -11.81 7.05 5.06
CA SER A 43 -12.54 8.16 5.71
C SER A 43 -13.39 7.66 6.89
N LEU A 44 -13.34 8.37 8.01
CA LEU A 44 -14.22 8.10 9.14
C LEU A 44 -15.61 8.70 8.92
N PRO A 45 -16.68 8.12 9.50
CA PRO A 45 -17.99 8.74 9.54
C PRO A 45 -17.92 10.15 10.17
N GLY A 46 -18.42 11.16 9.46
CA GLY A 46 -18.37 12.57 9.90
C GLY A 46 -17.00 13.25 9.75
N GLY A 47 -15.97 12.52 9.31
CA GLY A 47 -14.65 13.06 8.99
C GLY A 47 -14.54 13.59 7.56
N PRO A 48 -13.36 14.14 7.18
CA PRO A 48 -13.14 14.67 5.85
C PRO A 48 -13.05 13.54 4.79
N THR A 49 -13.65 13.74 3.62
CA THR A 49 -13.57 12.77 2.52
C THR A 49 -12.16 12.74 1.92
N THR A 50 -11.45 11.63 2.12
CA THR A 50 -10.09 11.43 1.63
C THR A 50 -10.01 10.71 0.27
N GLY A 51 -8.80 10.31 -0.14
CA GLY A 51 -8.52 9.56 -1.35
C GLY A 51 -8.19 10.45 -2.54
N TRP A 52 -7.31 9.97 -3.44
CA TRP A 52 -6.95 10.66 -4.68
C TRP A 52 -8.20 11.07 -5.49
N ARG A 53 -9.18 10.17 -5.55
CA ARG A 53 -10.46 10.37 -6.25
C ARG A 53 -11.53 11.09 -5.44
N ARG A 54 -11.25 11.41 -4.17
CA ARG A 54 -12.23 11.93 -3.19
C ARG A 54 -13.45 11.02 -3.02
N ASP A 55 -13.23 9.71 -3.04
CA ASP A 55 -14.23 8.66 -2.82
C ASP A 55 -14.14 8.04 -1.41
N GLY A 56 -13.18 8.48 -0.60
CA GLY A 56 -12.94 8.01 0.75
C GLY A 56 -12.03 6.77 0.86
N TYR A 57 -11.50 6.25 -0.25
CA TYR A 57 -10.61 5.10 -0.29
C TYR A 57 -9.20 5.52 -0.71
N CYS A 58 -8.18 4.80 -0.24
CA CYS A 58 -6.80 5.01 -0.69
C CYS A 58 -6.50 4.28 -1.99
N SER A 59 -7.50 4.19 -2.88
CA SER A 59 -7.33 3.63 -4.22
C SER A 59 -6.60 4.63 -5.12
N THR A 60 -5.90 4.11 -6.13
CA THR A 60 -5.01 4.91 -6.99
C THR A 60 -5.21 4.52 -8.47
N ASP A 61 -4.64 5.30 -9.38
CA ASP A 61 -4.37 4.92 -10.77
C ASP A 61 -3.01 5.45 -11.21
N ASP A 62 -2.71 5.31 -12.49
CA ASP A 62 -1.46 5.75 -13.11
C ASP A 62 -1.34 7.29 -13.19
N ASN A 63 -2.42 8.05 -12.91
CA ASN A 63 -2.38 9.51 -12.85
C ASN A 63 -2.04 10.04 -11.45
N ASP A 64 -2.23 9.24 -10.40
CA ASP A 64 -1.82 9.61 -9.05
C ASP A 64 -0.31 9.45 -8.86
N ARG A 65 0.44 10.47 -9.30
CA ARG A 65 1.90 10.52 -9.13
C ARG A 65 2.32 10.59 -7.66
N GLY A 66 1.43 10.98 -6.75
CA GLY A 66 1.68 11.01 -5.32
C GLY A 66 1.56 9.64 -4.67
N GLN A 67 0.85 8.70 -5.31
CA GLN A 67 0.53 7.38 -4.79
C GLN A 67 -0.07 7.48 -3.38
N HIS A 68 -1.25 8.09 -3.28
CA HIS A 68 -2.04 8.30 -2.06
C HIS A 68 -2.64 6.98 -1.55
N CYS A 69 -1.77 6.02 -1.24
CA CYS A 69 -2.12 4.63 -0.94
C CYS A 69 -2.05 4.29 0.56
N VAL A 70 -1.44 5.13 1.40
CA VAL A 70 -1.28 4.86 2.84
C VAL A 70 -2.41 5.53 3.62
N CYS A 71 -3.34 4.74 4.16
CA CYS A 71 -4.34 5.28 5.08
C CYS A 71 -3.70 5.46 6.45
N SER A 72 -3.70 6.69 6.96
CA SER A 72 -3.15 6.98 8.28
C SER A 72 -4.10 7.82 9.12
N GLU A 73 -4.09 7.57 10.42
CA GLU A 73 -4.70 8.43 11.41
C GLU A 73 -3.69 9.52 11.80
N VAL A 74 -3.87 10.73 11.29
CA VAL A 74 -2.86 11.77 11.40
C VAL A 74 -2.74 12.27 12.84
N THR A 75 -1.52 12.58 13.26
CA THR A 75 -1.23 13.15 14.58
C THR A 75 -0.85 14.63 14.44
N GLN A 76 -0.95 15.40 15.52
CA GLN A 76 -0.50 16.81 15.49
C GLN A 76 0.99 16.92 15.13
N GLU A 77 1.81 16.03 15.69
CA GLU A 77 3.24 15.96 15.41
C GLU A 77 3.53 15.70 13.91
N PHE A 78 2.78 14.80 13.29
CA PHE A 78 2.88 14.57 11.85
C PHE A 78 2.48 15.83 11.06
N LEU A 79 1.35 16.47 11.42
CA LEU A 79 0.83 17.66 10.74
C LEU A 79 1.83 18.82 10.77
N ASP A 80 2.45 19.07 11.93
CA ASP A 80 3.47 20.09 12.09
C ASP A 80 4.72 19.77 11.25
N TYR A 81 5.17 18.51 11.30
CA TYR A 81 6.31 18.04 10.51
C TYR A 81 6.06 18.19 9.00
N THR A 82 4.96 17.66 8.48
CA THR A 82 4.67 17.68 7.04
C THR A 82 4.51 19.10 6.52
N LYS A 83 3.92 20.00 7.32
CA LYS A 83 3.84 21.43 7.02
C LYS A 83 5.22 22.05 6.87
N ALA A 84 6.14 21.78 7.80
CA ALA A 84 7.53 22.25 7.72
C ALA A 84 8.28 21.67 6.50
N GLN A 85 7.87 20.50 5.99
CA GLN A 85 8.38 19.89 4.77
C GLN A 85 7.67 20.36 3.47
N GLY A 86 6.90 21.45 3.56
CA GLY A 86 6.19 22.06 2.42
C GLY A 86 4.94 21.30 1.97
N ASN A 87 4.39 20.42 2.79
CA ASN A 87 3.13 19.72 2.53
C ASN A 87 2.14 20.02 3.67
N ASP A 88 1.57 21.23 3.65
CA ASP A 88 0.61 21.68 4.65
C ASP A 88 -0.74 20.98 4.46
N LEU A 89 -1.05 20.06 5.37
CA LEU A 89 -2.34 19.37 5.43
C LEU A 89 -3.26 19.93 6.51
N SER A 90 -2.83 20.96 7.25
CA SER A 90 -3.55 21.50 8.41
C SER A 90 -4.37 22.76 8.08
N THR A 91 -3.89 23.59 7.15
CA THR A 91 -4.55 24.85 6.81
C THR A 91 -5.76 24.61 5.89
N PRO A 92 -6.98 25.06 6.26
CA PRO A 92 -8.15 24.95 5.41
C PRO A 92 -8.02 25.77 4.12
N LEU A 93 -8.50 25.22 3.01
CA LEU A 93 -8.63 25.85 1.69
C LEU A 93 -10.05 25.58 1.14
N PRO A 94 -10.54 26.32 0.12
CA PRO A 94 -11.91 26.15 -0.39
C PRO A 94 -12.33 24.72 -0.77
N HIS A 95 -11.37 23.86 -1.15
CA HIS A 95 -11.61 22.47 -1.54
C HIS A 95 -10.92 21.44 -0.62
N PHE A 96 -10.42 21.89 0.53
CA PHE A 96 -9.71 21.04 1.47
C PHE A 96 -9.95 21.55 2.90
N PRO A 97 -10.62 20.78 3.78
CA PRO A 97 -11.08 21.29 5.07
C PRO A 97 -9.95 21.63 6.05
N GLY A 98 -8.71 21.19 5.78
CA GLY A 98 -7.63 21.15 6.76
C GLY A 98 -7.86 19.99 7.73
N LEU A 99 -6.82 19.20 7.96
CA LEU A 99 -6.87 18.04 8.84
C LEU A 99 -6.53 18.44 10.27
N LYS A 100 -7.07 17.66 11.20
CA LYS A 100 -6.77 17.71 12.63
C LYS A 100 -6.26 16.35 13.09
N ALA A 101 -5.59 16.33 14.24
CA ALA A 101 -5.20 15.07 14.87
C ALA A 101 -6.41 14.15 15.08
N GLY A 102 -6.27 12.87 14.73
CA GLY A 102 -7.35 11.87 14.74
C GLY A 102 -8.11 11.72 13.42
N ASP A 103 -7.96 12.66 12.46
CA ASP A 103 -8.51 12.45 11.12
C ASP A 103 -7.82 11.29 10.40
N ARG A 104 -8.57 10.54 9.60
CA ARG A 104 -7.98 9.56 8.67
C ARG A 104 -7.81 10.15 7.29
N TRP A 105 -6.63 9.95 6.72
CA TRP A 105 -6.28 10.49 5.42
C TRP A 105 -5.37 9.55 4.61
N CYS A 106 -5.61 9.50 3.31
CA CYS A 106 -4.75 8.82 2.34
C CYS A 106 -3.54 9.68 2.04
N LEU A 107 -2.39 9.33 2.61
CA LEU A 107 -1.12 10.00 2.43
C LEU A 107 -0.38 9.44 1.21
N CYS A 108 0.36 10.32 0.52
CA CYS A 108 1.36 9.90 -0.45
C CYS A 108 2.35 8.94 0.23
N SER A 109 2.58 7.78 -0.39
CA SER A 109 3.42 6.72 0.20
C SER A 109 4.84 7.23 0.52
N SER A 110 5.39 8.08 -0.34
CA SER A 110 6.70 8.72 -0.15
C SER A 110 6.72 9.75 0.99
N ARG A 111 5.63 10.51 1.20
CA ARG A 111 5.51 11.47 2.31
C ARG A 111 5.35 10.76 3.64
N TRP A 112 4.60 9.67 3.69
CA TRP A 112 4.53 8.84 4.89
C TRP A 112 5.92 8.28 5.23
N LEU A 113 6.65 7.73 4.26
CA LEU A 113 8.02 7.22 4.48
C LEU A 113 9.00 8.34 4.90
N GLN A 114 8.87 9.53 4.33
CA GLN A 114 9.66 10.70 4.74
C GLN A 114 9.42 11.04 6.23
N ALA A 115 8.16 10.98 6.69
CA ALA A 115 7.84 11.19 8.09
C ALA A 115 8.34 10.05 8.99
N GLN A 116 8.26 8.80 8.53
CA GLN A 116 8.74 7.64 9.26
C GLN A 116 10.25 7.75 9.53
N ARG A 117 11.04 8.11 8.52
CA ARG A 117 12.48 8.33 8.65
C ARG A 117 12.86 9.45 9.61
N ALA A 118 11.96 10.40 9.83
CA ALA A 118 12.12 11.48 10.80
C ALA A 118 11.57 11.13 12.20
N GLY A 119 11.01 9.93 12.39
CA GLY A 119 10.34 9.53 13.62
C GLY A 119 9.02 10.26 13.89
N LYS A 120 8.35 10.73 12.83
CA LYS A 120 7.11 11.54 12.88
C LYS A 120 5.95 10.91 12.11
N ALA A 121 6.07 9.65 11.70
CA ALA A 121 5.01 8.98 10.95
C ALA A 121 3.78 8.72 11.82
N PRO A 122 2.57 8.98 11.30
CA PRO A 122 1.33 8.59 11.94
C PRO A 122 1.08 7.08 11.82
N LEU A 123 0.21 6.55 12.67
CA LEU A 123 -0.22 5.15 12.62
C LEU A 123 -0.97 4.85 11.32
N VAL A 124 -0.85 3.62 10.85
CA VAL A 124 -1.39 3.10 9.58
C VAL A 124 -2.58 2.20 9.84
N VAL A 125 -3.65 2.40 9.07
CA VAL A 125 -4.81 1.50 9.04
C VAL A 125 -4.61 0.49 7.90
N LEU A 126 -4.15 -0.72 8.23
CA LEU A 126 -3.67 -1.69 7.23
C LEU A 126 -4.75 -2.14 6.25
N ASP A 127 -5.98 -2.39 6.71
CA ASP A 127 -7.08 -2.86 5.87
C ASP A 127 -7.61 -1.80 4.89
N SER A 128 -7.23 -0.54 5.11
CA SER A 128 -7.59 0.64 4.32
C SER A 128 -6.38 1.20 3.53
N THR A 129 -5.23 0.56 3.63
CA THR A 129 -3.98 0.91 2.93
C THR A 129 -3.83 0.03 1.69
N HIS A 130 -3.77 0.64 0.51
CA HIS A 130 -3.75 -0.04 -0.78
C HIS A 130 -2.43 -0.79 -1.02
N GLU A 131 -2.49 -1.95 -1.67
CA GLU A 131 -1.32 -2.83 -1.87
C GLU A 131 -0.12 -2.14 -2.54
N LYS A 132 -0.37 -1.25 -3.52
CA LYS A 132 0.67 -0.41 -4.16
C LYS A 132 1.51 0.42 -3.19
N ALA A 133 1.05 0.69 -1.96
CA ALA A 133 1.91 1.30 -0.93
C ALA A 133 3.22 0.52 -0.72
N MET A 134 3.20 -0.80 -0.92
CA MET A 134 4.35 -1.69 -0.77
C MET A 134 5.44 -1.50 -1.83
N GLU A 135 5.16 -0.79 -2.93
CA GLU A 135 6.18 -0.39 -3.89
C GLU A 135 7.14 0.65 -3.30
N VAL A 136 6.71 1.38 -2.25
CA VAL A 136 7.49 2.44 -1.59
C VAL A 136 7.82 2.09 -0.13
N VAL A 137 6.88 1.47 0.60
CA VAL A 137 6.99 1.18 2.03
C VAL A 137 6.86 -0.32 2.29
N PRO A 138 7.91 -1.00 2.79
CA PRO A 138 7.83 -2.44 3.04
C PRO A 138 6.69 -2.81 4.00
N LEU A 139 6.01 -3.95 3.72
CA LEU A 139 4.89 -4.43 4.55
C LEU A 139 5.25 -4.56 6.03
N ALA A 140 6.47 -5.01 6.35
CA ALA A 140 6.93 -5.14 7.72
C ALA A 140 6.88 -3.79 8.47
N LEU A 141 7.31 -2.71 7.81
CA LEU A 141 7.28 -1.37 8.38
C LEU A 141 5.84 -0.83 8.51
N LEU A 142 4.98 -1.09 7.53
CA LEU A 142 3.55 -0.74 7.65
C LEU A 142 2.91 -1.45 8.86
N LYS A 143 3.25 -2.74 9.09
CA LYS A 143 2.74 -3.51 10.23
C LYS A 143 3.24 -3.01 11.59
N GLU A 144 4.49 -2.57 11.65
CA GLU A 144 5.08 -1.95 12.84
C GLU A 144 4.31 -0.70 13.28
N TYR A 145 3.81 0.08 12.32
CA TYR A 145 3.02 1.30 12.56
C TYR A 145 1.50 1.05 12.56
N SER A 146 1.04 -0.20 12.66
CA SER A 146 -0.39 -0.51 12.62
C SER A 146 -1.15 0.14 13.78
N SER A 147 -2.29 0.79 13.49
CA SER A 147 -3.18 1.36 14.51
C SER A 147 -3.73 0.31 15.49
N GLU A 148 -3.83 -0.95 15.06
CA GLU A 148 -4.31 -2.05 15.90
C GLU A 148 -3.33 -2.42 17.04
N HIS A 149 -2.02 -2.16 16.88
CA HIS A 149 -1.04 -2.45 17.93
C HIS A 149 -1.05 -1.42 19.07
N ALA A 150 -1.47 -0.18 18.79
CA ALA A 150 -1.52 0.89 19.80
C ALA A 150 -2.66 0.69 20.81
N SER A 151 -3.74 0.03 20.41
CA SER A 151 -4.89 -0.31 21.25
C SER A 151 -4.61 -1.43 22.26
N ALA A 152 -3.46 -2.11 22.16
CA ALA A 152 -3.11 -3.29 22.95
C ALA A 152 -2.04 -3.02 24.04
N ALA A 153 -1.60 -1.78 24.23
CA ALA A 153 -0.70 -1.45 25.33
C ALA A 153 -1.44 -1.59 26.68
N PRO A 154 -0.90 -2.35 27.66
CA PRO A 154 -1.52 -2.47 28.97
C PRO A 154 -1.46 -1.13 29.70
N SER A 155 -2.59 -0.68 30.22
CA SER A 155 -2.70 0.48 31.10
C SER A 155 -1.68 0.36 32.24
N GLU A 156 -0.76 1.32 32.35
CA GLU A 156 0.08 1.48 33.54
C GLU A 156 -0.82 1.85 34.73
N THR A 157 -1.34 0.84 35.42
CA THR A 157 -1.93 0.97 36.76
C THR A 157 -1.76 -0.35 37.50
N GLU A 158 -0.52 -0.71 37.78
CA GLU A 158 -0.17 -1.51 38.96
C GLU A 158 1.32 -1.34 39.22
N LEU A 159 1.65 -0.45 40.16
CA LEU A 159 2.73 -0.54 41.15
C LEU A 159 2.53 0.55 42.21
#